data_AF-A0A1J5QVG7-F1
#
_entry.id   AF-A0A1J5QVG7-F1
#
_cell.length_a   1.000
_cell.length_b   1.000
_cell.length_c   1.000
_cell.angle_alpha   90.00
_cell.angle_beta   90.00
_cell.angle_gamma   90.00
#
_symmetry.space_group_name_H-M   'P 1'
#
loop_
_entity.id
_entity.type
_entity.pdbx_description
1 polymer ?
#
loop_
_entity_poly.entity_id
_entity_poly.type
_entity_poly.pdbx_seq_one_letter_code
_entity_poly.pdbx_strand_id
1 'polypeptide(L)'
;MSAVDTAAANAAFAKVASVGLDRVDLSDVRAAALMVWYGREEPALGSAGGPHLDEAVALVERLSYYNVVPVGRKKSLKRLVQKLRAVANPVGKNANFERNFQRYLGYLQPLQSREFEATMRR
;
A
#
# COMPACT_ATOMS: atom_id res chain seq x y z
N MET A 1 21.11 4.69 5.13
CA MET A 1 20.04 3.68 5.17
C MET A 1 18.79 4.24 5.83
N SER A 2 17.88 4.86 5.07
CA SER A 2 16.51 5.04 5.57
C SER A 2 15.77 3.72 5.34
N ALA A 3 15.81 2.83 6.34
CA ALA A 3 15.06 1.59 6.29
C ALA A 3 13.55 1.91 6.20
N VAL A 4 12.80 1.08 5.48
CA VAL A 4 11.34 1.12 5.53
C VAL A 4 10.91 0.75 6.95
N ASP A 5 10.11 1.61 7.58
CA ASP A 5 9.47 1.29 8.85
C ASP A 5 8.27 0.35 8.61
N THR A 6 8.54 -0.95 8.70
CA THR A 6 7.53 -1.99 8.51
C THR A 6 6.39 -1.90 9.53
N ALA A 7 6.68 -1.46 10.77
CA ALA A 7 5.67 -1.34 11.82
C ALA A 7 4.68 -0.22 11.49
N ALA A 8 5.20 0.96 11.11
CA ALA A 8 4.38 2.08 10.68
C ALA A 8 3.54 1.74 9.43
N ALA A 9 4.13 1.03 8.46
CA ALA A 9 3.41 0.61 7.27
C ALA A 9 2.28 -0.39 7.55
N ASN A 10 2.52 -1.38 8.41
CA ASN A 10 1.49 -2.33 8.81
C ASN A 10 0.36 -1.66 9.62
N ALA A 11 0.71 -0.71 10.49
CA ALA A 11 -0.27 0.13 11.18
C ALA A 11 -1.10 0.96 10.19
N ALA A 12 -0.46 1.52 9.15
CA ALA A 12 -1.16 2.25 8.09
C ALA A 12 -2.14 1.37 7.32
N PHE A 13 -1.75 0.15 6.92
CA PHE A 13 -2.68 -0.80 6.28
C PHE A 13 -3.85 -1.19 7.18
N ALA A 14 -3.59 -1.44 8.47
CA ALA A 14 -4.64 -1.72 9.44
C ALA A 14 -5.60 -0.52 9.62
N LYS A 15 -5.08 0.71 9.64
CA LYS A 15 -5.89 1.93 9.73
C LYS A 15 -6.77 2.07 8.48
N VAL A 16 -6.23 1.91 7.27
CA VAL A 16 -7.03 1.92 6.04
C VAL A 16 -8.12 0.85 6.07
N ALA A 17 -7.79 -0.37 6.49
CA ALA A 17 -8.77 -1.47 6.60
C ALA A 17 -9.89 -1.17 7.60
N SER A 18 -9.59 -0.40 8.65
CA SER A 18 -10.54 -0.04 9.71
C SER A 18 -11.45 1.12 9.30
N VAL A 19 -10.89 2.20 8.72
CA VAL A 19 -11.61 3.47 8.55
C VAL A 19 -11.74 3.97 7.11
N GLY A 20 -11.13 3.28 6.13
CA GLY A 20 -11.14 3.69 4.73
C GLY A 20 -10.04 4.69 4.36
N LEU A 21 -9.71 4.77 3.07
CA LEU A 21 -8.62 5.59 2.54
C LEU A 21 -8.93 7.11 2.60
N ASP A 22 -10.19 7.51 2.67
CA ASP A 22 -10.57 8.94 2.82
C ASP A 22 -10.30 9.50 4.21
N ARG A 23 -10.14 8.65 5.22
CA ARG A 23 -9.97 9.02 6.64
C ARG A 23 -8.57 8.79 7.18
N VAL A 24 -7.60 8.43 6.33
CA VAL A 24 -6.20 8.28 6.73
C VAL A 24 -5.35 9.47 6.34
N ASP A 25 -4.24 9.64 7.06
CA ASP A 25 -3.34 10.76 6.86
C ASP A 25 -2.33 10.45 5.75
N LEU A 26 -1.76 11.49 5.13
CA LEU A 26 -0.73 11.33 4.11
C LEU A 26 0.47 10.51 4.61
N SER A 27 0.84 10.63 5.89
CA SER A 27 1.93 9.85 6.50
C SER A 27 1.65 8.35 6.45
N ASP A 28 0.40 7.93 6.67
CA ASP A 28 -0.01 6.53 6.62
C ASP A 28 0.11 5.99 5.19
N VAL A 29 -0.44 6.73 4.22
CA VAL A 29 -0.37 6.37 2.80
C VAL A 29 1.07 6.33 2.30
N ARG A 30 1.92 7.25 2.77
CA ARG A 30 3.35 7.26 2.46
C ARG A 30 4.06 6.05 3.05
N ALA A 31 3.79 5.68 4.30
CA ALA A 31 4.38 4.49 4.93
C ALA A 31 3.98 3.21 4.17
N ALA A 32 2.69 3.07 3.82
CA ALA A 32 2.19 1.99 2.99
C ALA A 32 2.88 1.94 1.61
N ALA A 33 3.03 3.08 0.94
CA ALA A 33 3.69 3.17 -0.35
C ALA A 33 5.17 2.78 -0.29
N LEU A 34 5.91 3.28 0.69
CA LEU A 34 7.32 2.92 0.89
C LEU A 34 7.49 1.43 1.17
N MET A 35 6.59 0.83 1.95
CA MET A 35 6.56 -0.62 2.15
C MET A 35 6.30 -1.37 0.85
N VAL A 36 5.32 -0.98 0.04
CA VAL A 36 5.03 -1.66 -1.23
C VAL A 36 6.19 -1.51 -2.22
N TRP A 37 6.81 -0.33 -2.31
CA TRP A 37 7.85 -0.06 -3.31
C TRP A 37 9.23 -0.56 -2.91
N TYR A 38 9.62 -0.37 -1.65
CA TYR A 38 10.99 -0.57 -1.18
C TYR A 38 11.11 -1.56 -0.03
N GLY A 39 10.00 -2.04 0.52
CA GLY A 39 10.00 -3.05 1.57
C GLY A 39 10.64 -4.36 1.11
N ARG A 40 11.30 -5.06 2.02
CA ARG A 40 11.83 -6.42 1.78
C ARG A 40 10.81 -7.49 2.12
N GLU A 41 9.93 -7.19 3.07
CA GLU A 41 8.90 -8.10 3.55
C GLU A 41 7.58 -7.87 2.81
N GLU A 42 6.66 -8.83 2.94
CA GLU A 42 5.27 -8.67 2.50
C GLU A 42 4.48 -7.86 3.55
N PRO A 43 3.59 -6.95 3.12
CA PRO A 43 2.68 -6.27 4.03
C PRO A 43 1.84 -7.25 4.87
N ALA A 44 1.79 -7.06 6.18
CA ALA A 44 1.08 -7.93 7.10
C ALA A 44 -0.42 -7.58 7.19
N LEU A 45 -1.17 -7.71 6.09
CA LEU A 45 -2.62 -7.48 6.08
C LEU A 45 -3.43 -8.68 6.59
N GLY A 46 -2.81 -9.85 6.81
CA GLY A 46 -3.53 -11.04 7.27
C GLY A 46 -4.18 -10.88 8.66
N SER A 47 -3.66 -9.98 9.48
CA SER A 47 -4.24 -9.58 10.77
C SER A 47 -5.06 -8.28 10.70
N ALA A 48 -5.01 -7.57 9.57
CA ALA A 48 -5.83 -6.40 9.35
C ALA A 48 -7.27 -6.84 9.05
N GLY A 49 -8.20 -6.43 9.90
CA GLY A 49 -9.64 -6.62 9.70
C GLY A 49 -10.35 -5.27 9.72
N GLY A 50 -11.54 -5.23 9.16
CA GLY A 50 -12.37 -4.03 9.20
C GLY A 50 -13.28 -3.90 7.97
N PRO A 51 -14.23 -2.96 8.03
CA PRO A 51 -15.23 -2.78 6.96
C PRO A 51 -14.62 -2.29 5.64
N HIS A 52 -13.41 -1.73 5.65
CA HIS A 52 -12.70 -1.20 4.48
C HIS A 52 -11.46 -2.04 4.11
N LEU A 53 -11.42 -3.32 4.49
CA LEU A 53 -10.29 -4.21 4.16
C LEU A 53 -10.03 -4.28 2.64
N ASP A 54 -11.07 -4.19 1.82
CA ASP A 54 -10.96 -4.15 0.38
C ASP A 54 -10.19 -2.92 -0.14
N GLU A 55 -10.35 -1.75 0.49
CA GLU A 55 -9.58 -0.54 0.17
C GLU A 55 -8.09 -0.71 0.52
N ALA A 56 -7.76 -1.36 1.64
CA ALA A 56 -6.38 -1.64 2.01
C ALA A 56 -5.73 -2.62 1.02
N VAL A 57 -6.47 -3.63 0.57
CA VAL A 57 -6.02 -4.57 -0.47
C VAL A 57 -5.88 -3.87 -1.82
N ALA A 58 -6.83 -3.00 -2.19
CA ALA A 58 -6.77 -2.20 -3.41
C ALA A 58 -5.58 -1.23 -3.40
N LEU A 59 -5.22 -0.67 -2.24
CA LEU A 59 -4.04 0.17 -2.08
C LEU A 59 -2.76 -0.61 -2.42
N VAL A 60 -2.59 -1.82 -1.86
CA VAL A 60 -1.44 -2.69 -2.19
C VAL A 60 -1.41 -3.02 -3.67
N GLU A 61 -2.55 -3.41 -4.23
CA GLU A 61 -2.65 -3.76 -5.65
C GLU A 61 -2.27 -2.57 -6.55
N ARG A 62 -2.85 -1.40 -6.28
CA ARG A 62 -2.61 -0.19 -7.09
C ARG A 62 -1.15 0.24 -7.04
N LEU A 63 -0.55 0.23 -5.85
CA LEU A 63 0.86 0.58 -5.65
C LEU A 63 1.81 -0.45 -6.29
N SER A 64 1.40 -1.72 -6.39
CA SER A 64 2.21 -2.78 -6.99
C SER A 64 2.45 -2.61 -8.49
N TYR A 65 1.60 -1.85 -9.20
CA TYR A 65 1.73 -1.67 -10.64
C TYR A 65 2.81 -0.68 -11.05
N TYR A 66 3.33 0.13 -10.14
CA TYR A 66 4.34 1.13 -10.43
C TYR A 66 5.68 0.51 -10.87
N ASN A 67 6.41 1.23 -11.71
CA ASN A 67 7.68 0.75 -12.30
C ASN A 67 8.81 0.60 -11.28
N VAL A 68 8.74 1.35 -10.18
CA VAL A 68 9.69 1.26 -9.07
C VAL A 68 9.68 -0.11 -8.38
N VAL A 69 8.58 -0.87 -8.50
CA VAL A 69 8.46 -2.20 -7.90
C VAL A 69 9.17 -3.25 -8.77
N PRO A 70 10.17 -3.98 -8.26
CA PRO A 70 10.85 -5.03 -9.02
C PRO A 70 9.91 -6.17 -9.41
N VAL A 71 10.16 -6.83 -10.54
CA VAL A 71 9.31 -7.92 -11.08
C VAL A 71 9.08 -9.05 -10.07
N GLY A 72 10.12 -9.46 -9.35
CA GLY A 72 10.02 -10.48 -8.30
C GLY A 72 9.03 -10.08 -7.19
N ARG A 73 9.13 -8.83 -6.73
CA ARG A 73 8.22 -8.28 -5.71
C ARG A 73 6.80 -8.13 -6.23
N LYS A 74 6.60 -7.67 -7.47
CA LYS A 74 5.27 -7.61 -8.11
C LYS A 74 4.56 -8.97 -8.08
N LYS A 75 5.30 -10.06 -8.36
CA LYS A 75 4.75 -11.42 -8.33
C LYS A 75 4.29 -11.83 -6.93
N SER A 76 5.10 -11.55 -5.90
CA SER A 76 4.73 -11.80 -4.50
C SER A 76 3.52 -10.98 -4.06
N LEU A 77 3.52 -9.67 -4.32
CA LEU A 77 2.41 -8.78 -3.99
C LEU A 77 1.11 -9.20 -4.71
N LYS A 78 1.18 -9.64 -5.97
CA LYS A 78 0.00 -10.14 -6.70
C LYS A 78 -0.58 -11.39 -6.03
N ARG A 79 0.25 -12.32 -5.56
CA ARG A 79 -0.20 -13.51 -4.83
C ARG A 79 -0.84 -13.13 -3.49
N LEU A 80 -0.23 -12.18 -2.77
CA LEU A 80 -0.78 -11.64 -1.53
C LEU A 80 -2.15 -11.02 -1.77
N VAL A 81 -2.29 -10.13 -2.77
CA VAL A 81 -3.57 -9.52 -3.15
C VAL A 81 -4.62 -10.57 -3.50
N GLN A 82 -4.26 -11.61 -4.26
CA GLN A 82 -5.19 -12.70 -4.59
C GLN A 82 -5.68 -13.44 -3.32
N LYS A 83 -4.77 -13.75 -2.39
CA LYS A 83 -5.13 -14.39 -1.12
C LYS A 83 -6.04 -13.49 -0.27
N LEU A 84 -5.73 -12.20 -0.18
CA LEU A 84 -6.51 -11.24 0.61
C LEU A 84 -7.88 -10.97 -0.01
N ARG A 85 -7.99 -10.92 -1.34
CA ARG A 85 -9.29 -10.77 -2.03
C ARG A 85 -10.22 -11.97 -1.82
N ALA A 86 -9.70 -13.16 -1.54
CA ALA A 86 -10.53 -14.32 -1.22
C ALA A 86 -11.22 -14.20 0.15
N VAL A 87 -10.66 -13.41 1.06
CA VAL A 87 -11.20 -13.21 2.43
C VAL A 87 -11.85 -11.84 2.62
N ALA A 88 -11.49 -10.85 1.81
CA ALA A 88 -12.13 -9.54 1.80
C ALA A 88 -13.53 -9.65 1.21
N ASN A 89 -14.56 -9.35 1.99
CA ASN A 89 -15.91 -9.19 1.49
C ASN A 89 -16.02 -7.81 0.83
N PRO A 90 -16.23 -7.69 -0.49
CA PRO A 90 -16.33 -6.39 -1.14
C PRO A 90 -17.65 -5.72 -0.75
N VAL A 91 -17.66 -5.00 0.38
CA VAL A 91 -18.80 -4.22 0.83
C VAL A 91 -18.89 -2.97 -0.04
N GLY A 92 -19.55 -3.08 -1.19
CA GLY A 92 -19.75 -1.97 -2.11
C GLY A 92 -18.46 -1.61 -2.85
N LYS A 93 -18.31 -2.18 -4.05
CA LYS A 93 -17.23 -1.90 -5.03
C LYS A 93 -16.62 -0.51 -4.86
N ASN A 94 -15.48 -0.37 -4.18
CA ASN A 94 -14.39 0.60 -4.37
C ASN A 94 -14.72 2.00 -4.92
N ALA A 95 -15.95 2.51 -4.75
CA ALA A 95 -16.50 3.54 -5.65
C ALA A 95 -15.76 4.87 -5.48
N ASN A 96 -15.17 5.04 -4.30
CA ASN A 96 -14.42 6.21 -3.91
C ASN A 96 -12.92 5.95 -3.79
N PHE A 97 -12.44 4.70 -3.89
CA PHE A 97 -11.02 4.36 -3.70
C PHE A 97 -10.14 5.15 -4.68
N GLU A 98 -10.39 5.06 -5.99
CA GLU A 98 -9.52 5.72 -6.97
C GLU A 98 -9.55 7.25 -6.79
N ARG A 99 -10.72 7.82 -6.49
CA ARG A 99 -10.85 9.26 -6.20
C ARG A 99 -10.04 9.66 -4.95
N ASN A 100 -10.08 8.86 -3.90
CA ASN A 100 -9.34 9.11 -2.67
C ASN A 100 -7.83 8.93 -2.90
N PHE A 101 -7.44 7.88 -3.63
CA PHE A 101 -6.06 7.60 -4.01
C PHE A 101 -5.46 8.75 -4.85
N GLN A 102 -6.23 9.32 -5.78
CA GLN A 102 -5.81 10.46 -6.60
C GLN A 102 -5.37 11.68 -5.77
N ARG A 103 -5.94 11.89 -4.57
CA ARG A 103 -5.53 12.99 -3.67
C ARG A 103 -4.08 12.84 -3.19
N TYR A 104 -3.59 11.61 -3.09
CA TYR A 104 -2.24 11.32 -2.61
C TYR A 104 -1.20 11.24 -3.74
N LEU A 105 -1.62 11.10 -5.00
CA LEU A 105 -0.72 10.86 -6.13
C LEU A 105 0.41 11.90 -6.25
N GLY A 106 0.10 13.19 -6.14
CA GLY A 106 1.10 14.26 -6.24
C GLY A 106 2.19 14.17 -5.17
N TYR A 107 1.85 13.67 -3.98
CA TYR A 107 2.80 13.47 -2.88
C TYR A 107 3.59 12.15 -2.99
N LEU A 108 3.01 11.18 -3.69
CA LEU A 108 3.57 9.84 -3.89
C LEU A 108 4.54 9.78 -5.08
N GLN A 109 4.37 10.63 -6.10
CA GLN A 109 5.22 10.64 -7.30
C GLN A 109 6.71 10.92 -7.02
N PRO A 110 7.10 11.90 -6.18
CA PRO A 110 8.52 12.19 -5.91
C PRO A 110 9.29 11.01 -5.30
N LEU A 111 8.58 10.17 -4.55
CA LEU A 111 9.12 8.99 -3.89
C LEU A 111 9.46 7.86 -4.87
N GLN A 112 9.14 8.00 -6.16
CA GLN A 112 9.45 7.03 -7.21
C GLN A 112 10.65 7.46 -8.06
N SER A 113 11.23 8.63 -7.77
CA SER A 113 12.38 9.15 -8.49
C SER A 113 13.62 8.26 -8.29
N ARG A 114 14.52 8.26 -9.27
CA ARG A 114 15.80 7.54 -9.18
C ARG A 114 16.65 8.00 -8.01
N GLU A 115 16.60 9.30 -7.68
CA GLU A 115 17.33 9.90 -6.55
C GLU A 115 16.80 9.39 -5.21
N PHE A 116 15.48 9.34 -5.06
CA PHE A 116 14.85 8.78 -3.87
C PHE A 116 15.16 7.28 -3.75
N GLU A 117 15.03 6.53 -4.84
CA GLU A 117 15.39 5.12 -4.89
C GLU A 117 16.85 4.87 -4.49
N ALA A 118 17.79 5.70 -4.96
CA ALA A 118 19.20 5.59 -4.56
C ALA A 118 19.38 5.80 -3.05
N THR A 119 18.57 6.66 -2.42
CA THR A 119 18.58 6.89 -0.98
C THR A 119 18.02 5.70 -0.19
N MET A 120 17.02 5.00 -0.75
CA MET A 120 16.44 3.79 -0.13
C MET A 120 17.32 2.55 -0.27
N ARG A 121 18.18 2.50 -1.30
CA ARG A 121 19.08 1.37 -1.57
C ARG A 121 20.45 1.48 -0.87
N ARG A 122 20.82 2.67 -0.38
CA ARG A 122 22.07 2.96 0.35
C ARG A 122 21.96 2.68 1.83
#